data_AF-A0AAD8AF43-F1
#
_entry.id   AF-A0AAD8AF43-F1
#
_cell.length_a   1.000
_cell.length_b   1.000
_cell.length_c   1.000
_cell.angle_alpha   90.00
_cell.angle_beta   90.00
_cell.angle_gamma   90.00
#
_symmetry.space_group_name_H-M   'P 1'
#
loop_
_entity.id
_entity.type
_entity.pdbx_description
1 polymer ?
#
loop_
_entity_poly.entity_id
_entity_poly.type
_entity_poly.pdbx_seq_one_letter_code
_entity_poly.pdbx_strand_id
1 'polypeptide(L)'
;MSHKQSYNTAQENKGTWMNNLVRFQQLCRRRRNVPTVDSSLEEYCKVPLQLQIIGRYQFLGAEIKGRNERVAKISEEVTNLCRNKLNSPQVSNQVIYTKLHEVLKTYD
;
A
#
# COMPACT_ATOMS: atom_id res chain seq x y z
N MET A 1 -41.93 -17.65 -18.20
CA MET A 1 -40.47 -17.79 -18.08
C MET A 1 -40.16 -19.14 -17.46
N SER A 2 -39.35 -19.98 -18.12
CA SER A 2 -39.18 -21.39 -17.73
C SER A 2 -38.17 -21.54 -16.59
N HIS A 3 -38.55 -22.23 -15.52
CA HIS A 3 -37.71 -22.55 -14.35
C HIS A 3 -36.38 -23.24 -14.70
N LYS A 4 -36.26 -23.87 -15.88
CA LYS A 4 -35.01 -24.49 -16.35
C LYS A 4 -33.96 -23.48 -16.81
N GLN A 5 -34.39 -22.35 -17.37
CA GLN A 5 -33.46 -21.28 -17.79
C GLN A 5 -32.85 -20.59 -16.56
N SER A 6 -33.65 -20.29 -15.53
CA SER A 6 -33.15 -19.64 -14.31
C SER A 6 -32.16 -20.51 -13.52
N TYR A 7 -32.34 -21.83 -13.51
CA TYR A 7 -31.43 -22.77 -12.85
C TYR A 7 -30.05 -22.82 -13.53
N ASN A 8 -30.01 -22.91 -14.87
CA ASN A 8 -28.76 -22.93 -15.61
C ASN A 8 -27.98 -21.62 -15.45
N THR A 9 -28.66 -20.47 -15.52
CA THR A 9 -28.03 -19.16 -15.31
C THR A 9 -27.50 -19.01 -13.88
N ALA A 10 -28.21 -19.53 -12.86
CA ALA A 10 -27.73 -19.53 -11.48
C ALA A 10 -26.47 -20.39 -11.30
N GLN A 11 -26.38 -21.52 -12.00
CA GLN A 11 -25.24 -22.43 -11.93
C GLN A 11 -23.99 -21.84 -12.61
N GLU A 12 -24.15 -21.16 -13.75
CA GLU A 12 -23.09 -20.41 -14.42
C GLU A 12 -22.59 -19.23 -13.58
N ASN A 13 -23.51 -18.48 -12.97
CA ASN A 13 -23.18 -17.38 -12.06
C ASN A 13 -22.41 -17.87 -10.83
N LYS A 14 -22.79 -19.02 -10.27
CA LYS A 14 -22.08 -19.66 -9.15
C LYS A 14 -20.63 -20.02 -9.53
N GLY A 15 -20.43 -20.61 -10.72
CA GLY A 15 -19.09 -20.92 -11.22
C GLY A 15 -18.23 -19.67 -11.41
N THR A 16 -18.81 -18.61 -11.96
CA THR A 16 -18.15 -17.31 -12.13
C THR A 16 -17.75 -16.70 -10.79
N TRP A 17 -18.66 -16.71 -9.81
CA TRP A 17 -18.40 -16.24 -8.45
C TRP A 17 -17.27 -17.01 -7.76
N MET A 18 -17.28 -18.34 -7.84
CA MET A 18 -16.22 -19.16 -7.27
C MET A 18 -14.86 -18.86 -7.90
N ASN A 19 -14.79 -18.74 -9.23
CA ASN A 19 -13.56 -18.40 -9.92
C ASN A 19 -13.04 -17.01 -9.55
N ASN A 20 -13.94 -16.03 -9.41
CA ASN A 20 -13.59 -14.70 -8.94
C ASN A 20 -13.06 -14.73 -7.49
N LEU A 21 -13.67 -15.52 -6.61
CA LEU A 21 -13.22 -15.68 -5.23
C LEU A 21 -11.83 -16.33 -5.16
N VAL A 22 -11.57 -17.37 -5.95
CA VAL A 22 -10.25 -18.01 -6.03
C VAL A 22 -9.19 -17.03 -6.54
N ARG A 23 -9.49 -16.28 -7.61
CA ARG A 23 -8.60 -15.21 -8.12
C ARG A 23 -8.35 -14.14 -7.07
N PHE A 24 -9.38 -13.70 -6.35
CA PHE A 24 -9.25 -12.74 -5.27
C PHE A 24 -8.34 -13.26 -4.16
N GLN A 25 -8.53 -14.49 -3.69
CA GLN A 25 -7.66 -15.11 -2.67
C GLN A 25 -6.20 -15.24 -3.14
N GLN A 26 -5.98 -15.59 -4.42
CA GLN A 26 -4.63 -15.65 -5.00
C GLN A 26 -3.97 -14.26 -5.06
N LEU A 27 -4.73 -13.21 -5.38
CA LEU A 27 -4.25 -11.82 -5.37
C LEU A 27 -3.89 -11.38 -3.94
N CYS A 28 -4.72 -11.73 -2.95
CA CYS A 28 -4.43 -11.46 -1.53
C CYS A 28 -3.14 -12.16 -1.06
N ARG A 29 -2.86 -13.38 -1.51
CA ARG A 29 -1.63 -14.12 -1.15
C ARG A 29 -0.36 -13.55 -1.80
N ARG A 30 -0.46 -12.90 -2.96
CA ARG A 30 0.69 -12.27 -3.64
C ARG A 30 1.12 -10.98 -2.96
N ARG A 31 0.17 -10.22 -2.40
CA ARG A 31 0.51 -9.05 -1.60
C ARG A 31 1.14 -9.55 -0.31
N ARG A 32 2.41 -9.23 -0.08
CA ARG A 32 3.05 -9.48 1.22
C ARG A 32 2.14 -8.87 2.29
N ASN A 33 1.78 -9.64 3.32
CA ASN A 33 1.05 -9.11 4.47
C ASN A 33 1.93 -8.07 5.14
N VAL A 34 1.72 -6.80 4.80
CA VAL A 34 2.37 -5.67 5.44
C VAL A 34 1.36 -5.10 6.43
N PRO A 35 1.69 -5.01 7.73
CA PRO A 35 0.83 -4.36 8.70
C PRO A 35 0.71 -2.87 8.37
N THR A 36 -0.51 -2.34 8.40
CA THR A 36 -0.77 -0.91 8.24
C THR A 36 -0.16 -0.12 9.40
N VAL A 37 0.41 1.04 9.12
CA VAL A 37 1.05 1.92 10.12
C VAL A 37 0.33 3.27 10.12
N ASP A 38 -0.40 3.53 11.21
CA ASP A 38 -1.15 4.78 11.44
C ASP A 38 -0.26 5.92 11.98
N SER A 39 0.75 5.59 12.78
CA SER A 39 1.68 6.61 13.28
C SER A 39 2.48 7.26 12.14
N SER A 40 2.75 8.56 12.27
CA SER A 40 3.63 9.27 11.34
C SER A 40 5.03 8.68 11.37
N LEU A 41 5.71 8.63 10.21
CA LEU A 41 7.12 8.22 10.18
C LEU A 41 8.05 9.21 10.92
N GLU A 42 7.57 10.43 11.19
CA GLU A 42 8.27 11.43 12.00
C GLU A 42 8.43 11.01 13.46
N GLU A 43 7.53 10.17 13.97
CA GLU A 43 7.50 9.79 15.39
C GLU A 43 8.67 8.87 15.76
N TYR A 44 9.27 8.20 14.77
CA TYR A 44 10.42 7.33 14.97
C TYR A 44 11.66 8.09 15.47
N CYS A 45 12.62 7.35 16.03
CA CYS A 45 13.94 7.87 16.42
C CYS A 45 15.07 7.29 15.56
N LYS A 46 14.73 6.58 14.49
CA LYS A 46 15.64 5.91 13.56
C LYS A 46 15.02 5.87 12.16
N VAL A 47 15.83 5.65 11.14
CA VAL A 47 15.37 5.49 9.75
C VAL A 47 14.29 4.38 9.68
N PRO A 48 13.11 4.64 9.09
CA PRO A 48 12.04 3.65 8.99
C PRO A 48 12.42 2.48 8.10
N LEU A 49 11.99 1.29 8.47
CA LEU A 49 12.16 0.08 7.67
C LEU A 49 11.24 0.09 6.45
N GLN A 50 11.60 -0.66 5.40
CA GLN A 50 10.81 -0.77 4.18
C GLN A 50 9.35 -1.15 4.45
N LEU A 51 9.11 -2.11 5.35
CA LEU A 51 7.76 -2.53 5.72
C LEU A 51 6.96 -1.43 6.42
N GLN A 52 7.61 -0.56 7.20
CA GLN A 52 6.94 0.55 7.87
C GLN A 52 6.53 1.63 6.86
N ILE A 53 7.38 1.91 5.88
CA ILE A 53 7.07 2.82 4.77
C ILE A 53 5.89 2.29 3.95
N ILE A 54 5.89 1.00 3.61
CA ILE A 54 4.79 0.37 2.87
C ILE A 54 3.50 0.36 3.71
N GLY A 55 3.59 0.03 4.99
CA GLY A 55 2.46 0.03 5.90
C GLY A 55 1.83 1.42 6.06
N ARG A 56 2.66 2.46 6.14
CA ARG A 56 2.21 3.86 6.15
C ARG A 56 1.56 4.25 4.82
N TYR A 57 2.14 3.83 3.70
CA TYR A 57 1.59 4.07 2.35
C TYR A 57 0.21 3.42 2.14
N GLN A 58 0.02 2.21 2.67
CA GLN A 58 -1.28 1.54 2.65
C GLN A 58 -2.29 2.26 3.53
N PHE A 59 -1.90 2.66 4.74
CA PHE A 59 -2.76 3.41 5.66
C PHE A 59 -3.24 4.72 5.02
N LEU A 60 -2.32 5.50 4.46
CA LEU A 60 -2.66 6.74 3.74
C LEU A 60 -3.54 6.51 2.51
N GLY A 61 -3.59 5.29 1.97
CA GLY A 61 -4.48 4.92 0.87
C GLY A 61 -5.97 5.01 1.21
N ALA A 62 -6.33 5.00 2.50
CA ALA A 62 -7.70 5.22 2.94
C ALA A 62 -8.15 6.69 2.77
N GLU A 63 -7.22 7.63 2.92
CA GLU A 63 -7.50 9.08 2.89
C GLU A 63 -7.11 9.73 1.56
N ILE A 64 -6.00 9.30 0.97
CA ILE A 64 -5.36 9.95 -0.17
C ILE A 64 -5.36 8.98 -1.37
N LYS A 65 -6.19 9.26 -2.37
CA LYS A 65 -6.28 8.43 -3.59
C LYS A 65 -5.02 8.54 -4.45
N GLY A 66 -4.44 9.74 -4.54
CA GLY A 66 -3.29 10.03 -5.38
C GLY A 66 -2.03 9.28 -4.95
N ARG A 67 -1.37 8.57 -5.87
CA ARG A 67 -0.07 7.92 -5.61
C ARG A 67 0.99 8.96 -5.24
N ASN A 68 1.13 10.01 -6.06
CA ASN A 68 2.16 11.02 -5.87
C ASN A 68 1.94 11.82 -4.59
N GLU A 69 0.68 12.13 -4.26
CA GLU A 69 0.33 12.81 -2.99
C GLU A 69 0.69 11.95 -1.77
N ARG A 70 0.40 10.64 -1.81
CA ARG A 70 0.84 9.71 -0.75
C ARG A 70 2.35 9.66 -0.61
N VAL A 71 3.08 9.59 -1.72
CA VAL A 71 4.55 9.58 -1.69
C VAL A 71 5.09 10.90 -1.17
N ALA A 72 4.50 12.04 -1.56
CA ALA A 72 4.88 13.35 -1.08
C ALA A 72 4.71 13.47 0.44
N LYS A 73 3.57 13.03 0.99
CA LYS A 73 3.31 13.02 2.44
C LYS A 73 4.33 12.16 3.19
N ILE A 74 4.61 10.95 2.71
CA ILE A 74 5.65 10.08 3.31
C ILE A 74 7.04 10.71 3.19
N SER A 75 7.34 11.38 2.06
CA SER A 75 8.61 12.06 1.86
C SER A 75 8.79 13.20 2.85
N GLU A 76 7.74 13.98 3.12
CA GLU A 76 7.73 15.02 4.15
C GLU A 76 8.00 14.41 5.53
N GLU A 77 7.27 13.34 5.89
CA GLU A 77 7.45 12.66 7.18
C GLU A 77 8.90 12.16 7.39
N VAL A 78 9.49 11.53 6.37
CA VAL A 78 10.88 11.04 6.44
C VAL A 78 11.88 12.19 6.46
N THR A 79 11.62 13.27 5.74
CA THR A 79 12.50 14.45 5.74
C THR A 79 12.52 15.11 7.11
N ASN A 80 11.35 15.28 7.73
CA ASN A 80 11.20 15.85 9.06
C ASN A 80 11.88 14.98 10.13
N LEU A 81 11.75 13.66 10.04
CA LEU A 81 12.52 12.73 10.87
C LEU A 81 14.04 12.94 10.74
N CYS A 82 14.55 12.95 9.51
CA CYS A 82 15.97 13.11 9.23
C CYS A 82 16.54 14.44 9.76
N ARG A 83 15.78 15.52 9.57
CA ARG A 83 16.16 16.87 9.98
C ARG A 83 16.09 17.06 11.49
N ASN A 84 15.02 16.61 12.12
CA ASN A 84 14.71 16.97 13.51
C ASN A 84 15.24 15.97 14.53
N LYS A 85 15.44 14.69 14.16
CA LYS A 85 15.78 13.63 15.11
C LYS A 85 17.07 12.88 14.78
N LEU A 86 17.41 12.71 13.51
CA LEU A 86 18.60 11.97 13.10
C LEU A 86 19.83 12.85 12.89
N ASN A 87 19.73 14.16 13.14
CA ASN A 87 20.80 15.14 12.92
C ASN A 87 21.51 14.94 11.57
N SER A 88 20.75 14.58 10.53
CA SER A 88 21.26 14.25 9.21
C SER A 88 20.81 15.33 8.20
N PRO A 89 21.34 16.55 8.30
CA PRO A 89 20.87 17.71 7.54
C PRO A 89 21.16 17.63 6.03
N GLN A 90 21.94 16.64 5.58
CA GLN A 90 22.41 16.53 4.19
C GLN A 90 21.56 15.62 3.31
N VAL A 91 20.52 14.97 3.85
CA VAL A 91 19.67 14.11 3.02
C VAL A 91 18.75 14.98 2.17
N SER A 92 19.04 15.06 0.87
CA SER A 92 18.21 15.78 -0.09
C SER A 92 16.83 15.13 -0.21
N ASN A 93 15.78 15.96 -0.27
CA ASN A 93 14.41 15.52 -0.54
C ASN A 93 14.32 14.66 -1.81
N GLN A 94 15.12 14.97 -2.83
CA GLN A 94 15.13 14.19 -4.08
C GLN A 94 15.62 12.76 -3.87
N VAL A 95 16.60 12.57 -2.98
CA VAL A 95 17.14 11.24 -2.64
C VAL A 95 16.08 10.43 -1.88
N ILE A 96 15.41 11.06 -0.91
CA ILE A 96 14.30 10.44 -0.17
C ILE A 96 13.19 10.03 -1.15
N TYR A 97 12.77 10.94 -2.03
CA TYR A 97 11.72 10.69 -3.01
C TYR A 97 12.07 9.53 -3.95
N THR A 98 13.30 9.51 -4.47
CA THR A 98 13.80 8.41 -5.32
C THR A 98 13.75 7.08 -4.59
N LYS A 99 14.22 7.06 -3.33
CA LYS A 99 14.23 5.84 -2.51
C LYS A 99 12.83 5.34 -2.19
N LEU A 100 11.89 6.23 -1.92
CA LEU A 100 10.49 5.88 -1.71
C LEU A 100 9.87 5.24 -2.95
N HIS A 101 10.15 5.77 -4.14
CA HIS A 101 9.69 5.16 -5.39
C HIS A 101 10.27 3.77 -5.61
N GLU A 102 11.55 3.53 -5.32
CA GLU A 102 12.16 2.19 -5.39
C GLU A 102 11.49 1.19 -4.44
N VAL A 103 11.26 1.61 -3.19
CA VAL A 103 10.60 0.79 -2.16
C VAL A 103 9.20 0.41 -2.61
N LEU A 104 8.42 1.37 -3.10
CA LEU A 104 7.03 1.16 -3.50
C LEU A 104 6.91 0.38 -4.82
N LYS A 105 7.84 0.58 -5.77
CA LYS A 105 7.90 -0.21 -7.01
C LYS A 105 8.13 -1.71 -6.74
N THR A 106 8.83 -2.04 -5.67
CA THR A 106 9.06 -3.45 -5.27
C THR A 106 7.85 -4.05 -4.56
N TYR A 107 6.94 -3.22 -4.06
CA TYR A 107 5.73 -3.63 -3.37
C TYR A 107 4.52 -3.77 -4.30
N ASP A 108 4.37 -2.85 -5.27
CA ASP A 108 3.32 -2.90 -6.30
C ASP A 108 3.43 -4.16 -7.17
#